data_AF-A0A914NDP6-F1
#
_entry.id   AF-A0A914NDP6-F1
#
_cell.length_a   1.000
_cell.length_b   1.000
_cell.length_c   1.000
_cell.angle_alpha   90.00
_cell.angle_beta   90.00
_cell.angle_gamma   90.00
#
_symmetry.space_group_name_H-M   'P 1'
#
loop_
_entity.id
_entity.type
_entity.pdbx_description
1 polymer ?
#
loop_
_entity_poly.entity_id
_entity_poly.type
_entity_poly.pdbx_seq_one_letter_code
_entity_poly.pdbx_strand_id
1 'polypeptide(L)'
;MNARDVEGLETLEKDYYSVCEKIYRFVESEKKCIAFISGNKGVGKSTTSRFVINALNTYLLLHPSKPSCRVFLLDTDVGQSELSPAGCVSLCEIKKPLIGVPFTSQLPSLPKSLFFGSNSPAIDTDFYIKLIGYLIDYFNKMIKEDPNKDDNFVLIVNSLGWITDLGYDLMLRVLNTVKPHFLVNLETNNDINFQIPNNYRRFTITTRKRESAIFTNSKHPTSAQLRNFQMAGYLAQLFTQERSLIERNQNNALKLADLPSYRVRFCSVSIYIHPEFRYVDDKLMLCALNCSFVALCKIEEGFERVFGNSLEFAPPFFLSIFS
;
A
#
# COMPACT_ATOMS: atom_id res chain seq x y z
N MET A 1 2.29 -2.94 -32.16
CA MET A 1 2.91 -3.94 -31.26
C MET A 1 3.73 -4.86 -32.13
N ASN A 2 5.02 -5.00 -31.86
CA ASN A 2 5.87 -5.95 -32.57
C ASN A 2 5.61 -7.37 -32.05
N ALA A 3 5.88 -8.41 -32.85
CA ALA A 3 5.64 -9.81 -32.44
C ALA A 3 6.31 -10.18 -31.10
N ARG A 4 7.51 -9.62 -30.85
CA ARG A 4 8.24 -9.77 -29.57
C ARG A 4 7.52 -9.15 -28.37
N ASP A 5 6.71 -8.11 -28.58
CA ASP A 5 5.95 -7.46 -27.51
C ASP A 5 4.80 -8.36 -27.05
N VAL A 6 4.14 -9.03 -28.01
CA VAL A 6 3.03 -9.97 -27.78
C VAL A 6 3.53 -11.23 -27.08
N GLU A 7 4.62 -11.83 -27.56
CA GLU A 7 5.23 -13.01 -26.92
C GLU A 7 5.65 -12.72 -25.47
N GLY A 8 6.22 -11.53 -25.22
CA GLY A 8 6.54 -11.11 -23.86
C GLY A 8 5.30 -10.89 -22.98
N LEU A 9 4.14 -10.52 -23.57
CA LEU A 9 2.89 -10.30 -22.81
C LEU A 9 2.33 -11.65 -22.37
N GLU A 10 2.29 -12.61 -23.28
CA GLU A 10 1.89 -14.00 -22.99
C GLU A 10 2.79 -14.64 -21.94
N THR A 11 4.11 -14.41 -22.02
CA THR A 11 5.05 -14.93 -21.03
C THR A 11 4.77 -14.35 -19.64
N LEU A 12 4.59 -13.03 -19.55
CA LEU A 12 4.30 -12.35 -18.28
C LEU A 12 2.95 -12.79 -17.69
N GLU A 13 1.95 -12.98 -18.55
CA GLU A 13 0.65 -13.52 -18.14
C GLU A 13 0.78 -14.94 -17.57
N LYS A 14 1.53 -15.83 -18.24
CA LYS A 14 1.82 -17.19 -17.74
C LYS A 14 2.53 -17.15 -16.39
N ASP A 15 3.49 -16.24 -16.21
CA ASP A 15 4.20 -16.07 -14.94
C ASP A 15 3.24 -15.65 -13.82
N TYR A 16 2.34 -14.71 -14.08
CA TYR A 16 1.35 -14.28 -13.10
C TYR A 16 0.34 -15.38 -12.73
N TYR A 17 -0.12 -16.18 -13.69
CA TYR A 17 -0.96 -17.34 -13.36
C TYR A 17 -0.17 -18.42 -12.61
N SER A 18 1.12 -18.59 -12.89
CA SER A 18 1.99 -19.49 -12.11
C SER A 18 2.11 -19.06 -10.64
N VAL A 19 2.15 -17.75 -10.39
CA VAL A 19 2.06 -17.20 -9.02
C VAL A 19 0.73 -17.58 -8.37
N CYS A 20 -0.39 -17.41 -9.09
CA CYS A 20 -1.72 -17.78 -8.57
C CYS A 20 -1.80 -19.28 -8.24
N GLU A 21 -1.29 -20.15 -9.11
CA GLU A 21 -1.24 -21.60 -8.88
C GLU A 21 -0.40 -21.97 -7.65
N LYS A 22 0.73 -21.28 -7.42
CA LYS A 22 1.52 -21.46 -6.19
C LYS A 22 0.74 -21.04 -4.96
N ILE A 23 0.04 -19.92 -5.02
CA ILE A 23 -0.83 -19.46 -3.93
C ILE A 23 -1.86 -20.54 -3.62
N TYR A 24 -2.58 -21.05 -4.63
CA TYR A 24 -3.60 -22.07 -4.45
C TYR A 24 -3.06 -23.32 -3.74
N ARG A 25 -1.86 -23.79 -4.11
CA ARG A 25 -1.23 -24.94 -3.42
C ARG A 25 -0.98 -24.67 -1.94
N PHE A 26 -0.55 -23.47 -1.57
CA PHE A 26 -0.34 -23.11 -0.17
C PHE A 26 -1.65 -22.99 0.62
N VAL A 27 -2.69 -22.36 0.05
CA VAL A 27 -3.99 -22.29 0.75
C VAL A 27 -4.66 -23.67 0.86
N GLU A 28 -4.52 -24.55 -0.12
CA GLU A 28 -5.03 -25.93 0.00
C GLU A 28 -4.38 -26.71 1.16
N SER A 29 -3.09 -26.49 1.42
CA SER A 29 -2.38 -27.19 2.49
C SER A 29 -2.47 -26.51 3.86
N GLU A 30 -2.44 -25.18 3.90
CA GLU A 30 -2.27 -24.40 5.15
C GLU A 30 -3.47 -23.49 5.48
N LYS A 31 -4.50 -23.44 4.61
CA LYS A 31 -5.62 -22.46 4.65
C LYS A 31 -5.17 -20.99 4.66
N LYS A 32 -3.87 -20.75 4.43
CA LYS A 32 -3.24 -19.44 4.47
C LYS A 32 -2.09 -19.39 3.48
N CYS A 33 -1.91 -18.25 2.83
CA CYS A 33 -0.72 -17.96 2.03
C CYS A 33 -0.33 -16.49 2.18
N ILE A 34 0.95 -16.22 2.42
CA ILE A 34 1.54 -14.87 2.38
C ILE A 34 2.54 -14.85 1.23
N ALA A 35 2.22 -14.12 0.17
CA ALA A 35 3.06 -13.92 -0.99
C ALA A 35 3.67 -12.52 -0.96
N PHE A 36 5.00 -12.44 -0.94
CA PHE A 36 5.72 -11.17 -0.83
C PHE A 36 6.27 -10.73 -2.18
N ILE A 37 5.83 -9.60 -2.69
CA ILE A 37 6.25 -9.10 -4.01
C ILE A 37 7.42 -8.15 -3.84
N SER A 38 8.61 -8.53 -4.31
CA SER A 38 9.87 -7.80 -4.18
C SER A 38 10.44 -7.40 -5.53
N GLY A 39 11.35 -6.41 -5.52
CA GLY A 39 12.04 -5.93 -6.71
C GLY A 39 12.35 -4.45 -6.66
N ASN A 40 13.21 -3.97 -7.57
CA ASN A 40 13.65 -2.59 -7.61
C ASN A 40 12.48 -1.61 -7.90
N LYS A 41 12.71 -0.31 -7.75
CA LYS A 41 11.75 0.72 -8.14
C LYS A 41 11.39 0.61 -9.63
N GLY A 42 10.10 0.71 -9.95
CA GLY A 42 9.62 0.77 -11.34
C GLY A 42 9.57 -0.56 -12.09
N VAL A 43 9.88 -1.70 -11.46
CA VAL A 43 9.86 -3.03 -12.12
C VAL A 43 8.46 -3.64 -12.29
N GLY A 44 7.43 -3.04 -11.69
CA GLY A 44 6.03 -3.50 -11.83
C GLY A 44 5.39 -4.15 -10.59
N LYS A 45 5.96 -4.01 -9.38
CA LYS A 45 5.45 -4.65 -8.15
C LYS A 45 3.97 -4.42 -7.87
N SER A 46 3.52 -3.16 -7.90
CA SER A 46 2.10 -2.82 -7.70
C SER A 46 1.22 -3.40 -8.81
N THR A 47 1.71 -3.42 -10.05
CA THR A 47 1.00 -4.03 -11.19
C THR A 47 0.82 -5.54 -10.99
N THR A 48 1.88 -6.24 -10.58
CA THR A 48 1.80 -7.68 -10.25
C THR A 48 0.86 -7.91 -9.06
N SER A 49 0.92 -7.07 -8.03
CA SER A 49 -0.01 -7.13 -6.89
C SER A 49 -1.47 -7.03 -7.36
N ARG A 50 -1.81 -6.01 -8.16
CA ARG A 50 -3.15 -5.84 -8.74
C ARG A 50 -3.57 -7.05 -9.56
N PHE A 51 -2.69 -7.53 -10.44
CA PHE A 51 -3.03 -8.66 -11.30
C PHE A 51 -3.36 -9.90 -10.46
N VAL A 52 -2.48 -10.27 -9.53
CA VAL A 52 -2.66 -11.45 -8.68
C VAL A 52 -3.92 -11.30 -7.82
N ILE A 53 -4.14 -10.13 -7.21
CA ILE A 53 -5.35 -9.87 -6.41
C ILE A 53 -6.62 -9.98 -7.27
N ASN A 54 -6.62 -9.39 -8.46
CA ASN A 54 -7.76 -9.42 -9.36
C ASN A 54 -8.04 -10.83 -9.85
N ALA A 55 -7.00 -11.55 -10.26
CA ALA A 55 -7.09 -12.95 -10.64
C ALA A 55 -7.71 -13.74 -9.49
N LEU A 56 -7.11 -13.76 -8.30
CA LEU A 56 -7.64 -14.52 -7.16
C LEU A 56 -9.11 -14.20 -6.83
N ASN A 57 -9.54 -12.94 -6.97
CA ASN A 57 -10.93 -12.52 -6.74
C ASN A 57 -11.91 -12.90 -7.85
N THR A 58 -11.48 -13.01 -9.11
CA THR A 58 -12.38 -13.31 -10.25
C THR A 58 -12.22 -14.73 -10.78
N TYR A 59 -11.12 -15.41 -10.45
CA TYR A 59 -10.71 -16.66 -11.11
C TYR A 59 -11.67 -17.82 -10.83
N LEU A 60 -12.37 -17.82 -9.69
CA LEU A 60 -13.43 -18.81 -9.41
C LEU A 60 -14.54 -18.80 -10.45
N LEU A 61 -14.80 -17.66 -11.11
CA LEU A 61 -15.78 -17.55 -12.18
C LEU A 61 -15.35 -18.34 -13.43
N LEU A 62 -14.04 -18.51 -13.62
CA LEU A 62 -13.45 -19.20 -14.77
C LEU A 62 -13.03 -20.65 -14.41
N HIS A 63 -12.70 -20.91 -13.14
CA HIS A 63 -12.19 -22.19 -12.65
C HIS A 63 -12.86 -22.57 -11.32
N PRO A 64 -14.08 -23.12 -11.35
CA PRO A 64 -14.86 -23.44 -10.14
C PRO A 64 -14.23 -24.48 -9.22
N SER A 65 -13.22 -25.22 -9.69
CA SER A 65 -12.49 -26.23 -8.91
C SER A 65 -11.46 -25.64 -7.94
N LYS A 66 -11.12 -24.34 -8.05
CA LYS A 66 -10.15 -23.68 -7.17
C LYS A 66 -10.80 -23.26 -5.85
N PRO A 67 -10.03 -23.21 -4.74
CA PRO A 67 -10.57 -22.80 -3.45
C PRO A 67 -10.91 -21.30 -3.43
N SER A 68 -12.04 -20.96 -2.81
CA SER A 68 -12.38 -19.57 -2.53
C SER A 68 -11.41 -18.98 -1.51
N CYS A 69 -10.96 -17.74 -1.75
CA CYS A 69 -9.95 -17.07 -0.95
C CYS A 69 -10.40 -15.66 -0.59
N ARG A 70 -10.20 -15.29 0.67
CA ARG A 70 -10.26 -13.89 1.12
C ARG A 70 -8.89 -13.26 0.89
N VAL A 71 -8.84 -12.29 -0.01
CA VAL A 71 -7.59 -11.69 -0.50
C VAL A 71 -7.34 -10.37 0.21
N PHE A 72 -6.16 -10.22 0.80
CA PHE A 72 -5.73 -9.05 1.52
C PHE A 72 -4.50 -8.45 0.83
N LEU A 73 -4.40 -7.12 0.85
CA LEU A 73 -3.22 -6.38 0.46
C LEU A 73 -2.62 -5.75 1.71
N LEU A 74 -1.37 -6.10 2.03
CA LEU A 74 -0.51 -5.32 2.92
C LEU A 74 0.40 -4.47 2.05
N ASP A 75 0.16 -3.17 2.05
CA ASP A 75 0.99 -2.22 1.34
C ASP A 75 1.99 -1.57 2.28
N THR A 76 3.26 -1.79 1.99
CA THR A 76 4.38 -1.29 2.79
C THR A 76 5.14 -0.16 2.08
N ASP A 77 4.78 0.19 0.85
CA ASP A 77 5.39 1.32 0.14
C ASP A 77 4.76 2.65 0.59
N VAL A 78 5.39 3.30 1.56
CA VAL A 78 4.98 4.62 2.06
C VAL A 78 5.18 5.73 1.03
N GLY A 79 5.99 5.52 -0.01
CA GLY A 79 6.29 6.52 -1.02
C GLY A 79 5.27 6.55 -2.17
N GLN A 80 4.68 5.39 -2.49
CA GLN A 80 3.69 5.22 -3.55
C GLN A 80 2.61 4.21 -3.16
N SER A 81 1.83 4.55 -2.13
CA SER A 81 0.78 3.69 -1.61
C SER A 81 -0.35 3.43 -2.62
N GLU A 82 -0.93 2.25 -2.56
CA GLU A 82 -1.80 1.66 -3.59
C GLU A 82 -3.26 2.11 -3.44
N LEU A 83 -3.74 2.19 -2.20
CA LEU A 83 -5.15 2.44 -1.85
C LEU A 83 -5.33 3.68 -0.96
N SER A 84 -4.23 4.27 -0.49
CA SER A 84 -4.20 5.45 0.36
C SER A 84 -3.23 6.48 -0.21
N PRO A 85 -3.31 7.75 0.24
CA PRO A 85 -2.25 8.70 0.02
C PRO A 85 -0.91 8.20 0.58
N ALA A 86 0.19 8.72 0.04
CA ALA A 86 1.54 8.43 0.53
C ALA A 86 1.68 8.72 2.05
N GLY A 87 2.60 8.01 2.69
CA GLY A 87 2.85 8.12 4.12
C GLY A 87 2.15 7.08 4.98
N CYS A 88 1.49 6.10 4.39
CA CYS A 88 0.76 5.07 5.12
C CYS A 88 1.35 3.67 4.87
N VAL A 89 1.33 2.84 5.91
CA VAL A 89 1.38 1.38 5.80
C VAL A 89 -0.03 0.88 6.04
N SER A 90 -0.58 0.07 5.15
CA SER A 90 -2.01 -0.30 5.24
C SER A 90 -2.28 -1.76 4.95
N LEU A 91 -3.26 -2.31 5.65
CA LEU A 91 -3.82 -3.64 5.42
C LEU A 91 -5.28 -3.52 5.01
N CYS A 92 -5.64 -4.10 3.87
CA CYS A 92 -7.01 -4.02 3.35
C CYS A 92 -7.45 -5.37 2.78
N GLU A 93 -8.67 -5.80 3.12
CA GLU A 93 -9.33 -6.92 2.42
C GLU A 93 -9.90 -6.42 1.08
N ILE A 94 -9.42 -6.98 -0.03
CA ILE A 94 -9.82 -6.58 -1.37
C ILE A 94 -10.97 -7.47 -1.84
N LYS A 95 -12.19 -6.96 -1.72
CA LYS A 95 -13.43 -7.67 -2.09
C LYS A 95 -13.87 -7.47 -3.54
N LYS A 96 -13.26 -6.50 -4.24
CA LYS A 96 -13.60 -6.14 -5.62
C LYS A 96 -12.33 -5.97 -6.43
N PRO A 97 -12.33 -6.30 -7.73
CA PRO A 97 -11.17 -6.10 -8.59
C PRO A 97 -10.72 -4.63 -8.61
N LEU A 98 -9.41 -4.43 -8.47
CA LEU A 98 -8.73 -3.15 -8.61
C LEU A 98 -8.57 -2.82 -10.09
N ILE A 99 -9.58 -2.18 -10.66
CA ILE A 99 -9.60 -1.76 -12.08
C ILE A 99 -9.20 -0.29 -12.17
N GLY A 100 -8.24 0.01 -13.07
CA GLY A 100 -7.73 1.36 -13.31
C GLY A 100 -6.32 1.56 -12.78
N VAL A 101 -5.98 2.81 -12.48
CA VAL A 101 -4.66 3.25 -11.98
C VAL A 101 -4.73 3.55 -10.48
N PRO A 102 -3.60 3.60 -9.74
CA PRO A 102 -3.63 3.78 -8.28
C PRO A 102 -4.49 4.94 -7.77
N PHE A 103 -4.44 6.10 -8.43
CA PHE A 103 -5.23 7.25 -8.01
C PHE A 103 -6.75 7.09 -8.24
N THR A 104 -7.21 6.14 -9.05
CA THR A 104 -8.65 5.84 -9.18
C THR A 104 -9.14 4.83 -8.15
N SER A 105 -8.22 4.15 -7.46
CA SER A 105 -8.50 3.09 -6.48
C SER A 105 -8.37 3.57 -5.02
N GLN A 106 -8.28 4.87 -4.79
CA GLN A 106 -8.12 5.44 -3.46
C GLN A 106 -9.36 5.19 -2.61
N LEU A 107 -9.14 4.83 -1.34
CA LEU A 107 -10.19 4.53 -0.39
C LEU A 107 -10.18 5.60 0.73
N PRO A 108 -11.24 6.43 0.82
CA PRO A 108 -11.35 7.46 1.86
C PRO A 108 -11.28 6.93 3.30
N SER A 109 -11.68 5.68 3.50
CA SER A 109 -11.63 5.02 4.81
C SER A 109 -10.99 3.66 4.66
N LEU A 110 -9.86 3.49 5.36
CA LEU A 110 -9.12 2.25 5.48
C LEU A 110 -8.95 1.94 6.98
N PRO A 111 -9.75 1.02 7.55
CA PRO A 111 -9.76 0.76 8.99
C PRO A 111 -8.40 0.38 9.59
N LYS A 112 -7.51 -0.21 8.79
CA LYS A 112 -6.17 -0.64 9.22
C LYS A 112 -5.08 0.01 8.37
N SER A 113 -5.15 1.35 8.28
CA SER A 113 -4.10 2.21 7.76
C SER A 113 -3.38 2.90 8.90
N LEU A 114 -2.07 2.69 9.00
CA LEU A 114 -1.20 3.32 9.99
C LEU A 114 -0.39 4.41 9.31
N PHE A 115 -0.44 5.62 9.88
CA PHE A 115 0.28 6.76 9.32
C PHE A 115 1.72 6.77 9.81
N PHE A 116 2.65 6.67 8.88
CA PHE A 116 4.09 6.76 9.11
C PHE A 116 4.58 8.22 9.10
N GLY A 117 3.96 9.10 8.31
CA GLY A 117 4.29 10.53 8.29
C GLY A 117 5.30 10.98 7.24
N SER A 118 5.89 10.05 6.49
CA SER A 118 6.86 10.37 5.44
C SER A 118 6.72 9.49 4.21
N ASN A 119 7.15 10.01 3.05
CA ASN A 119 7.24 9.26 1.81
C ASN A 119 8.50 8.37 1.68
N SER A 120 9.37 8.36 2.70
CA SER A 120 10.58 7.52 2.72
C SER A 120 10.75 6.84 4.08
N PRO A 121 10.83 5.50 4.13
CA PRO A 121 11.00 4.77 5.40
C PRO A 121 12.38 4.98 6.04
N ALA A 122 13.31 5.67 5.34
CA ALA A 122 14.64 5.98 5.86
C ALA A 122 14.62 6.91 7.07
N ILE A 123 13.53 7.67 7.28
CA ILE A 123 13.42 8.60 8.41
C ILE A 123 13.44 7.86 9.75
N ASP A 124 12.69 6.78 9.86
CA ASP A 124 12.67 5.94 11.06
C ASP A 124 12.35 4.49 10.68
N THR A 125 13.41 3.72 10.43
CA THR A 125 13.29 2.32 10.02
C THR A 125 12.71 1.43 11.12
N ASP A 126 12.92 1.78 12.40
CA ASP A 126 12.44 0.98 13.52
C ASP A 126 10.94 1.16 13.71
N PHE A 127 10.47 2.41 13.66
CA PHE A 127 9.04 2.70 13.67
C PHE A 127 8.34 2.08 12.48
N TYR A 128 8.90 2.22 11.26
CA TYR A 128 8.37 1.58 10.06
C TYR A 128 8.18 0.05 10.22
N ILE A 129 9.18 -0.66 10.75
CA ILE A 129 9.09 -2.10 11.01
C ILE A 129 8.04 -2.43 12.07
N LYS A 130 7.92 -1.64 13.15
CA LYS A 130 6.88 -1.83 14.17
C LYS A 130 5.47 -1.70 13.59
N LEU A 131 5.24 -0.74 12.68
CA LEU A 131 3.95 -0.58 12.00
C LEU A 131 3.58 -1.82 11.17
N ILE A 132 4.55 -2.36 10.42
CA ILE A 132 4.35 -3.59 9.65
C ILE A 132 4.05 -4.77 10.57
N GLY A 133 4.84 -4.93 11.65
CA GLY A 133 4.64 -5.98 12.64
C GLY A 133 3.24 -5.95 13.25
N TYR A 134 2.77 -4.77 13.64
CA TYR A 134 1.42 -4.57 14.17
C TYR A 134 0.33 -5.05 13.18
N LEU A 135 0.45 -4.73 11.89
CA LEU A 135 -0.52 -5.16 10.88
C LEU A 135 -0.46 -6.66 10.59
N ILE A 136 0.74 -7.26 10.63
CA ILE A 136 0.91 -8.71 10.50
C ILE A 136 0.30 -9.44 11.70
N ASP A 137 0.52 -8.96 12.92
CA ASP A 137 -0.08 -9.52 14.12
C ASP A 137 -1.60 -9.41 14.09
N TYR A 138 -2.13 -8.27 13.66
CA TYR A 138 -3.55 -8.08 13.44
C TYR A 138 -4.11 -9.08 12.41
N PHE A 139 -3.46 -9.24 11.25
CA PHE A 139 -3.87 -10.20 10.23
C PHE A 139 -3.89 -11.64 10.78
N ASN A 140 -2.84 -12.03 11.50
CA ASN A 140 -2.75 -13.36 12.11
C ASN A 140 -3.83 -13.58 13.18
N LYS A 141 -4.11 -12.57 14.00
CA LYS A 141 -5.17 -12.60 15.01
C LYS A 141 -6.53 -12.77 14.36
N MET A 142 -6.82 -11.98 13.32
CA MET A 142 -8.06 -12.05 12.55
C MET A 142 -8.31 -13.47 12.00
N ILE A 143 -7.29 -14.14 11.44
CA ILE A 143 -7.43 -15.53 10.97
C ILE A 143 -7.74 -16.49 12.13
N LYS A 144 -7.04 -16.37 13.26
CA LYS A 144 -7.25 -17.24 14.43
C LYS A 144 -8.67 -17.10 15.00
N GLU A 145 -9.16 -15.87 15.04
CA GLU A 145 -10.47 -15.51 15.59
C GLU A 145 -11.61 -15.63 14.56
N ASP A 146 -11.30 -15.97 13.31
CA ASP A 146 -12.31 -16.06 12.26
C ASP A 146 -13.35 -17.14 12.58
N PRO A 147 -14.66 -16.82 12.53
CA PRO A 147 -15.71 -17.78 12.84
C PRO A 147 -15.83 -18.89 11.79
N ASN A 148 -15.44 -18.62 10.54
CA ASN A 148 -15.49 -19.61 9.47
C ASN A 148 -14.12 -20.29 9.30
N LYS A 149 -13.97 -21.47 9.92
CA LYS A 149 -12.72 -22.23 9.85
C LYS A 149 -12.39 -22.79 8.46
N ASP A 150 -13.31 -22.69 7.50
CA ASP A 150 -13.11 -23.12 6.12
C ASP A 150 -12.71 -21.99 5.17
N ASP A 151 -12.63 -20.74 5.66
CA ASP A 151 -12.09 -19.63 4.89
C ASP A 151 -10.59 -19.84 4.62
N ASN A 152 -10.18 -19.58 3.37
CA ASN A 152 -8.78 -19.50 2.99
C ASN A 152 -8.33 -18.05 2.93
N PHE A 153 -7.15 -17.76 3.48
CA PHE A 153 -6.65 -16.39 3.61
C PHE A 153 -5.40 -16.18 2.76
N VAL A 154 -5.44 -15.21 1.86
CA VAL A 154 -4.27 -14.83 1.05
C VAL A 154 -3.86 -13.41 1.40
N LEU A 155 -2.59 -13.21 1.77
CA LEU A 155 -2.00 -11.90 1.93
C LEU A 155 -0.98 -11.65 0.82
N ILE A 156 -1.26 -10.65 0.00
CA ILE A 156 -0.31 -10.09 -0.97
C ILE A 156 0.40 -8.94 -0.30
N VAL A 157 1.73 -9.01 -0.20
CA VAL A 157 2.55 -7.93 0.37
C VAL A 157 3.21 -7.16 -0.75
N ASN A 158 2.82 -5.90 -0.94
CA ASN A 158 3.50 -4.98 -1.84
C ASN A 158 4.64 -4.30 -1.07
N SER A 159 5.88 -4.54 -1.51
CA SER A 159 7.08 -4.02 -0.86
C SER A 159 7.54 -2.67 -1.40
N LEU A 160 8.32 -1.95 -0.60
CA LEU A 160 9.03 -0.75 -1.05
C LEU A 160 10.07 -1.08 -2.15
N GLY A 161 10.46 -0.07 -2.94
CA GLY A 161 11.41 -0.24 -4.05
C GLY A 161 12.88 0.02 -3.76
N TRP A 162 13.29 0.16 -2.50
CA TRP A 162 14.67 0.45 -2.12
C TRP A 162 15.40 -0.84 -1.76
N ILE A 163 16.35 -1.24 -2.61
CA ILE A 163 16.93 -2.59 -2.58
C ILE A 163 18.46 -2.62 -2.39
N THR A 164 19.07 -1.46 -2.16
CA THR A 164 20.53 -1.30 -1.96
C THR A 164 20.82 -0.68 -0.60
N ASP A 165 22.02 -0.93 -0.08
CA ASP A 165 22.54 -0.32 1.15
C ASP A 165 21.55 -0.49 2.33
N LEU A 166 21.23 0.59 3.05
CA LEU A 166 20.26 0.58 4.14
C LEU A 166 18.87 0.06 3.70
N GLY A 167 18.50 0.23 2.43
CA GLY A 167 17.26 -0.32 1.88
C GLY A 167 17.26 -1.84 1.80
N TYR A 168 18.42 -2.44 1.51
CA TYR A 168 18.59 -3.88 1.53
C TYR A 168 18.37 -4.44 2.95
N ASP A 169 19.04 -3.85 3.93
CA ASP A 169 18.90 -4.25 5.35
C ASP A 169 17.46 -4.07 5.84
N LEU A 170 16.82 -2.96 5.47
CA LEU A 170 15.42 -2.71 5.76
C LEU A 170 14.51 -3.78 5.14
N MET A 171 14.71 -4.13 3.87
CA MET A 171 13.95 -5.19 3.21
C MET A 171 14.12 -6.54 3.89
N LEU A 172 15.31 -6.88 4.38
CA LEU A 172 15.53 -8.10 5.17
C LEU A 172 14.75 -8.07 6.49
N ARG A 173 14.71 -6.92 7.17
CA ARG A 173 13.91 -6.73 8.40
C ARG A 173 12.41 -6.87 8.11
N VAL A 174 11.93 -6.33 6.98
CA VAL A 174 10.54 -6.52 6.54
C VAL A 174 10.25 -8.00 6.30
N LEU A 175 11.13 -8.72 5.58
CA LEU A 175 10.96 -10.16 5.33
C LEU A 175 10.92 -10.97 6.63
N ASN A 176 11.80 -10.66 7.59
CA ASN A 176 11.83 -11.32 8.89
C ASN A 176 10.58 -11.03 9.75
N THR A 177 9.97 -9.87 9.56
CA THR A 177 8.73 -9.47 10.24
C THR A 177 7.51 -10.14 9.60
N VAL A 178 7.42 -10.12 8.27
CA VAL A 178 6.30 -10.67 7.51
C VAL A 178 6.29 -12.20 7.48
N LYS A 179 7.47 -12.83 7.42
CA LYS A 179 7.66 -14.29 7.27
C LYS A 179 6.81 -14.89 6.14
N PRO A 180 7.04 -14.48 4.88
CA PRO A 180 6.24 -14.94 3.76
C PRO A 180 6.44 -16.43 3.46
N HIS A 181 5.41 -17.07 2.87
CA HIS A 181 5.50 -18.47 2.44
C HIS A 181 6.39 -18.60 1.20
N PHE A 182 6.34 -17.60 0.33
CA PHE A 182 7.27 -17.43 -0.79
C PHE A 182 7.32 -15.97 -1.26
N LEU A 183 8.38 -15.65 -2.00
CA LEU A 183 8.62 -14.35 -2.61
C LEU A 183 8.35 -14.42 -4.12
N VAL A 184 7.79 -13.36 -4.67
CA VAL A 184 7.72 -13.08 -6.10
C VAL A 184 8.74 -11.98 -6.39
N ASN A 185 9.90 -12.33 -6.94
CA ASN A 185 10.95 -11.36 -7.24
C ASN A 185 10.82 -10.87 -8.67
N LEU A 186 10.65 -9.56 -8.84
CA LEU A 186 10.67 -8.94 -10.15
C LEU A 186 12.10 -8.48 -10.45
N GLU A 187 12.67 -9.05 -11.51
CA GLU A 187 14.04 -8.79 -11.94
C GLU A 187 14.06 -8.16 -13.33
N THR A 188 15.01 -7.27 -13.59
CA THR A 188 15.30 -6.77 -14.93
C THR A 188 16.71 -7.18 -15.35
N ASN A 189 16.91 -7.43 -16.65
CA ASN A 189 18.20 -7.94 -17.14
C ASN A 189 19.35 -6.93 -17.04
N ASN A 190 19.04 -5.62 -17.00
CA ASN A 190 20.02 -4.54 -17.13
C ASN A 190 20.09 -3.60 -15.93
N ASP A 191 19.32 -3.86 -14.86
CA ASP A 191 19.38 -3.05 -13.63
C ASP A 191 19.77 -3.91 -12.42
N ILE A 192 20.07 -3.23 -11.31
CA ILE A 192 20.32 -3.88 -10.03
C ILE A 192 19.02 -4.57 -9.56
N ASN A 193 19.14 -5.85 -9.19
CA ASN A 193 18.05 -6.67 -8.71
C ASN A 193 18.19 -6.95 -7.21
N PHE A 194 17.05 -7.15 -6.54
CA PHE A 194 17.05 -7.48 -5.12
C PHE A 194 17.61 -8.88 -4.90
N GLN A 195 18.69 -8.97 -4.13
CA GLN A 195 19.38 -10.23 -3.82
C GLN A 195 18.70 -10.96 -2.66
N ILE A 196 17.74 -11.81 -2.99
CA ILE A 196 17.01 -12.60 -2.00
C ILE A 196 17.94 -13.64 -1.33
N PRO A 197 17.97 -13.72 0.01
CA PRO A 197 18.71 -14.76 0.72
C PRO A 197 18.22 -16.18 0.39
N ASN A 198 19.15 -17.14 0.30
CA ASN A 198 18.87 -18.50 -0.19
C ASN A 198 17.84 -19.31 0.63
N ASN A 199 17.60 -18.94 1.90
CA ASN A 199 16.62 -19.60 2.76
C ASN A 199 15.16 -19.28 2.40
N TYR A 200 14.92 -18.30 1.52
CA TYR A 200 13.58 -17.92 1.09
C TYR A 200 13.17 -18.65 -0.19
N ARG A 201 11.98 -19.28 -0.17
CA ARG A 201 11.35 -19.78 -1.39
C ARG A 201 11.02 -18.60 -2.30
N ARG A 202 11.48 -18.63 -3.56
CA ARG A 202 11.24 -17.54 -4.52
C ARG A 202 10.71 -18.04 -5.85
N PHE A 203 9.97 -17.17 -6.52
CA PHE A 203 9.57 -17.26 -7.91
C PHE A 203 10.02 -15.96 -8.59
N THR A 204 10.89 -16.06 -9.59
CA THR A 204 11.42 -14.89 -10.29
C THR A 204 10.59 -14.63 -11.54
N ILE A 205 10.17 -13.38 -11.71
CA ILE A 205 9.55 -12.88 -12.92
C ILE A 205 10.52 -11.90 -13.56
N THR A 206 10.99 -12.22 -14.75
CA THR A 206 11.86 -11.31 -15.50
C THR A 206 11.00 -10.29 -16.24
N THR A 207 11.04 -9.04 -15.78
CA THR A 207 10.34 -7.94 -16.44
C THR A 207 11.23 -7.27 -17.47
N ARG A 208 10.63 -6.88 -18.59
CA ARG A 208 11.28 -6.08 -19.61
C ARG A 208 10.79 -4.65 -19.45
N LYS A 209 11.71 -3.69 -19.39
CA LYS A 209 11.37 -2.28 -19.64
C LYS A 209 10.82 -2.21 -21.06
N ARG A 210 9.50 -2.11 -21.17
CA ARG A 210 8.85 -1.84 -22.44
C ARG A 210 8.85 -0.34 -22.64
N GLU A 211 9.65 0.14 -23.58
CA GLU A 211 9.37 1.44 -24.18
C GLU A 211 8.00 1.31 -24.83
N SER A 212 6.99 1.99 -24.27
CA SER A 212 5.70 2.02 -24.92
C SER A 212 5.87 2.76 -26.25
N ALA A 213 5.68 2.05 -27.36
CA ALA A 213 5.67 2.65 -28.69
C ALA A 213 4.64 3.80 -28.83
N ILE A 214 3.67 3.89 -27.92
CA ILE A 214 2.61 4.92 -27.88
C ILE A 214 3.06 6.17 -27.07
N PHE A 215 4.02 6.03 -26.16
CA PHE A 215 4.42 7.07 -25.21
C PHE A 215 5.86 7.58 -25.39
N THR A 216 6.47 7.33 -26.55
CA THR A 216 7.86 7.68 -26.87
C THR A 216 8.18 9.17 -26.64
N ASN A 217 7.19 10.06 -26.76
CA ASN A 217 7.32 11.50 -26.55
C ASN A 217 6.72 12.02 -25.24
N SER A 218 6.06 11.20 -24.44
CA SER A 218 5.49 11.65 -23.16
C SER A 218 6.45 11.37 -22.01
N LYS A 219 6.85 12.42 -21.29
CA LYS A 219 7.59 12.24 -20.03
C LYS A 219 6.72 11.44 -19.06
N HIS A 220 7.21 10.29 -18.63
CA HIS A 220 6.56 9.54 -17.55
C HIS A 220 6.42 10.44 -16.31
N PRO A 221 5.28 10.38 -15.60
CA PRO A 221 5.10 11.18 -14.40
C PRO A 221 6.15 10.79 -13.36
N THR A 222 6.75 11.81 -12.75
CA THR A 222 7.68 11.64 -11.62
C THR A 222 6.96 11.04 -10.42
N SER A 223 7.70 10.46 -9.46
CA SER A 223 7.10 9.95 -8.22
C SER A 223 6.32 11.04 -7.45
N ALA A 224 6.78 12.30 -7.50
CA ALA A 224 6.07 13.42 -6.88
C ALA A 224 4.72 13.71 -7.57
N GLN A 225 4.70 13.71 -8.91
CA GLN A 225 3.45 13.90 -9.67
C GLN A 225 2.46 12.76 -9.41
N LEU A 226 2.93 11.51 -9.33
CA LEU A 226 2.08 10.37 -8.98
C LEU A 226 1.45 10.51 -7.59
N ARG A 227 2.20 10.99 -6.59
CA ARG A 227 1.65 11.29 -5.26
C ARG A 227 0.61 12.40 -5.30
N ASN A 228 0.83 13.45 -6.09
CA ASN A 228 -0.17 14.50 -6.27
C ASN A 228 -1.46 13.96 -6.90
N PHE A 229 -1.34 13.07 -7.89
CA PHE A 229 -2.50 12.40 -8.46
C PHE A 229 -3.21 11.50 -7.45
N GLN A 230 -2.48 10.75 -6.62
CA GLN A 230 -3.05 9.94 -5.54
C GLN A 230 -3.83 10.80 -4.55
N MET A 231 -3.26 11.92 -4.10
CA MET A 231 -3.94 12.85 -3.19
C MET A 231 -5.19 13.45 -3.84
N ALA A 232 -5.11 13.88 -5.10
CA ALA A 232 -6.26 14.37 -5.85
C ALA A 232 -7.35 13.28 -6.00
N GLY A 233 -6.96 12.03 -6.25
CA GLY A 233 -7.85 10.88 -6.32
C GLY A 233 -8.55 10.58 -4.98
N TYR A 234 -7.82 10.66 -3.88
CA TYR A 234 -8.36 10.50 -2.53
C TYR A 234 -9.41 11.58 -2.22
N LEU A 235 -9.09 12.86 -2.46
CA LEU A 235 -10.04 13.97 -2.30
C LEU A 235 -11.25 13.83 -3.23
N ALA A 236 -11.04 13.36 -4.47
CA ALA A 236 -12.13 13.12 -5.42
C ALA A 236 -13.12 12.03 -4.95
N GLN A 237 -12.62 11.00 -4.27
CA GLN A 237 -13.45 9.97 -3.67
C GLN A 237 -14.26 10.48 -2.48
N LEU A 238 -13.66 11.35 -1.64
CA LEU A 238 -14.38 12.07 -0.59
C LEU A 238 -15.52 12.93 -1.17
N PHE A 239 -15.26 13.69 -2.24
CA PHE A 239 -16.30 14.45 -2.94
C PHE A 239 -17.44 13.54 -3.41
N THR A 240 -17.13 12.34 -3.88
CA THR A 240 -18.14 11.40 -4.39
C THR A 240 -19.02 10.81 -3.29
N GLN A 241 -18.52 10.74 -2.06
CA GLN A 241 -19.29 10.29 -0.90
C GLN A 241 -20.20 11.40 -0.34
N GLU A 242 -19.74 12.66 -0.34
CA GLU A 242 -20.54 13.82 0.09
C GLU A 242 -21.51 14.37 -0.98
N ARG A 243 -21.46 13.81 -2.21
CA ARG A 243 -22.25 14.18 -3.41
C ARG A 243 -23.77 13.99 -3.31
N SER A 244 -24.32 13.67 -2.14
CA SER A 244 -25.76 13.57 -1.91
C SER A 244 -26.46 14.94 -1.72
N LEU A 245 -25.70 16.05 -1.61
CA LEU A 245 -26.24 17.37 -1.26
C LEU A 245 -26.21 18.44 -2.37
N ILE A 246 -25.56 18.20 -3.51
CA ILE A 246 -25.37 19.21 -4.57
C ILE A 246 -25.74 18.63 -5.94
N GLU A 247 -26.71 19.25 -6.62
CA GLU A 247 -27.22 18.82 -7.93
C GLU A 247 -26.12 18.75 -9.00
N ARG A 248 -26.16 17.71 -9.84
CA ARG A 248 -25.23 17.54 -10.95
C ARG A 248 -25.54 18.56 -12.05
N ASN A 249 -24.58 19.42 -12.36
CA ASN A 249 -24.47 20.01 -13.69
C ASN A 249 -23.18 19.49 -14.35
N GLN A 250 -23.30 18.94 -15.57
CA GLN A 250 -22.19 18.36 -16.33
C GLN A 250 -21.01 19.33 -16.58
N ASN A 251 -21.24 20.63 -16.36
CA ASN A 251 -20.28 21.70 -16.60
C ASN A 251 -19.59 22.25 -15.33
N ASN A 252 -19.97 21.80 -14.13
CA ASN A 252 -19.38 22.30 -12.87
C ASN A 252 -18.66 21.18 -12.12
N ALA A 253 -17.35 21.08 -12.32
CA ALA A 253 -16.50 20.32 -11.40
C ALA A 253 -16.56 21.01 -10.02
N LEU A 254 -16.97 20.26 -8.99
CA LEU A 254 -16.91 20.72 -7.59
C LEU A 254 -15.48 21.13 -7.24
N LYS A 255 -15.27 22.35 -6.75
CA LYS A 255 -13.98 22.80 -6.24
C LYS A 255 -13.89 22.44 -4.76
N LEU A 256 -12.66 22.17 -4.28
CA LEU A 256 -12.43 21.95 -2.85
C LEU A 256 -12.90 23.14 -2.00
N ALA A 257 -12.77 24.36 -2.53
CA ALA A 257 -13.21 25.60 -1.87
C ALA A 257 -14.74 25.72 -1.75
N ASP A 258 -15.51 24.95 -2.52
CA ASP A 258 -16.98 24.96 -2.49
C ASP A 258 -17.54 23.98 -1.44
N LEU A 259 -16.70 23.13 -0.83
CA LEU A 259 -17.14 22.19 0.18
C LEU A 259 -17.38 22.85 1.55
N PRO A 260 -18.34 22.34 2.35
CA PRO A 260 -18.45 22.72 3.75
C PRO A 260 -17.17 22.33 4.50
N SER A 261 -16.65 23.25 5.30
CA SER A 261 -15.52 22.98 6.19
C SER A 261 -15.99 22.58 7.58
N TYR A 262 -15.37 21.55 8.15
CA TYR A 262 -15.60 21.16 9.53
C TYR A 262 -14.65 21.93 10.44
N ARG A 263 -15.20 22.59 11.46
CA ARG A 263 -14.41 23.32 12.44
C ARG A 263 -14.01 22.39 13.60
N VAL A 264 -12.71 22.19 13.77
CA VAL A 264 -12.14 21.45 14.91
C VAL A 264 -11.55 22.45 15.91
N ARG A 265 -11.78 22.24 17.21
CA ARG A 265 -11.13 23.03 18.25
C ARG A 265 -9.73 22.46 18.49
N PHE A 266 -8.70 23.29 18.45
CA PHE A 266 -7.33 22.82 18.74
C PHE A 266 -7.19 22.24 20.15
N CYS A 267 -7.97 22.72 21.13
CA CYS A 267 -7.99 22.11 22.47
C CYS A 267 -8.59 20.70 22.52
N SER A 268 -9.22 20.20 21.45
CA SER A 268 -9.76 18.84 21.38
C SER A 268 -8.89 17.85 20.60
N VAL A 269 -7.72 18.28 20.11
CA VAL A 269 -6.78 17.43 19.36
C VAL A 269 -5.35 17.69 19.82
N SER A 270 -4.52 16.66 19.79
CA SER A 270 -3.06 16.83 19.90
C SER A 270 -2.45 17.05 18.52
N ILE A 271 -1.32 17.73 18.46
CA ILE A 271 -0.50 17.79 17.25
C ILE A 271 0.72 16.92 17.49
N TYR A 272 0.93 15.95 16.61
CA TYR A 272 2.12 15.13 16.61
C TYR A 272 3.00 15.52 15.42
N ILE A 273 4.26 15.76 15.73
CA ILE A 273 5.32 15.89 14.73
C ILE A 273 6.29 14.76 15.02
N HIS A 274 6.60 13.96 13.99
CA HIS A 274 7.56 12.88 14.13
C HIS A 274 8.91 13.44 14.66
N PRO A 275 9.53 12.84 15.69
CA PRO A 275 10.74 13.38 16.32
C PRO A 275 11.91 13.63 15.37
N GLU A 276 12.03 12.80 14.34
CA GLU A 276 13.04 12.91 13.28
C GLU A 276 12.82 14.09 12.31
N PHE A 277 11.69 14.81 12.41
CA PHE A 277 11.50 16.06 11.67
C PHE A 277 12.17 17.25 12.36
N ARG A 278 12.40 18.31 11.59
CA ARG A 278 12.95 19.56 12.14
C ARG A 278 12.01 20.12 13.20
N TYR A 279 12.59 20.52 14.33
CA TYR A 279 11.90 21.24 15.39
C TYR A 279 11.15 22.45 14.82
N VAL A 280 9.86 22.54 15.14
CA VAL A 280 9.00 23.69 14.84
C VAL A 280 8.74 24.40 16.16
N ASP A 281 9.10 25.68 16.24
CA ASP A 281 8.78 26.51 17.40
C ASP A 281 7.26 26.56 17.59
N ASP A 282 6.79 26.39 18.83
CA ASP A 282 5.36 26.42 19.18
C ASP A 282 4.64 27.66 18.64
N LYS A 283 5.33 28.81 18.59
CA LYS A 283 4.78 30.07 18.05
C LYS A 283 4.50 30.01 16.55
N LEU A 284 5.17 29.10 15.83
CA LEU A 284 5.05 28.90 14.39
C LEU A 284 4.20 27.69 14.02
N MET A 285 3.71 26.93 15.00
CA MET A 285 2.96 25.68 14.78
C MET A 285 1.74 25.88 13.86
N LEU A 286 0.93 26.90 14.12
CA LEU A 286 -0.24 27.19 13.29
C LEU A 286 0.13 27.64 11.87
N CYS A 287 1.26 28.34 11.71
CA CYS A 287 1.78 28.70 10.40
C CYS A 287 2.27 27.45 9.64
N ALA A 288 2.93 26.52 10.34
CA ALA A 288 3.41 25.27 9.77
C ALA A 288 2.27 24.33 9.35
N LEU A 289 1.14 24.34 10.06
CA LEU A 289 -0.04 23.56 9.70
C LEU A 289 -0.85 24.17 8.56
N ASN A 290 -0.75 25.47 8.33
CA ASN A 290 -1.54 26.15 7.33
C ASN A 290 -1.21 25.63 5.93
N CYS A 291 -2.25 25.21 5.18
CA CYS A 291 -2.13 24.60 3.86
C CYS A 291 -1.34 23.27 3.80
N SER A 292 -1.12 22.61 4.93
CA SER A 292 -0.49 21.29 4.98
C SER A 292 -1.53 20.17 5.01
N PHE A 293 -1.20 19.04 4.37
CA PHE A 293 -1.94 17.81 4.59
C PHE A 293 -1.50 17.18 5.92
N VAL A 294 -2.48 16.85 6.75
CA VAL A 294 -2.29 16.17 8.03
C VAL A 294 -3.13 14.91 8.08
N ALA A 295 -2.62 13.89 8.74
CA ALA A 295 -3.41 12.71 9.06
C ALA A 295 -4.16 12.96 10.37
N LEU A 296 -5.48 12.77 10.37
CA LEU A 296 -6.26 12.68 11.59
C LEU A 296 -6.19 11.25 12.11
N CYS A 297 -5.38 11.03 13.13
CA CYS A 297 -5.13 9.73 13.72
C CYS A 297 -5.96 9.54 14.98
N LYS A 298 -6.45 8.31 15.19
CA LYS A 298 -7.05 7.85 16.44
C LYS A 298 -6.10 6.87 17.11
N ILE A 299 -5.85 7.04 18.40
CA ILE A 299 -5.11 6.05 19.18
C ILE A 299 -6.08 4.90 19.53
N GLU A 300 -5.78 3.70 19.04
CA GLU A 300 -6.52 2.49 19.42
C GLU A 300 -6.04 1.98 20.79
N GLU A 301 -6.94 1.40 21.58
CA GLU A 301 -6.55 0.73 22.83
C GLU A 301 -5.49 -0.36 22.57
N GLY A 302 -4.43 -0.36 23.37
CA GLY A 302 -3.31 -1.27 23.20
C GLY A 302 -2.20 -0.79 22.26
N PHE A 303 -2.42 0.29 21.48
CA PHE A 303 -1.37 0.92 20.68
C PHE A 303 -0.22 1.41 21.57
N GLU A 304 -0.53 2.02 22.72
CA GLU A 304 0.47 2.43 23.72
C GLU A 304 1.30 1.27 24.28
N ARG A 305 0.79 0.03 24.32
CA ARG A 305 1.61 -1.11 24.79
C ARG A 305 2.72 -1.48 23.80
N VAL A 306 2.48 -1.21 22.52
CA VAL A 306 3.41 -1.51 21.42
C VAL A 306 4.33 -0.32 21.12
N PHE A 307 3.83 0.90 21.32
CA PHE A 307 4.49 2.16 20.91
C PHE A 307 4.77 3.14 22.07
N GLY A 308 4.47 2.79 23.32
CA GLY A 308 4.30 3.72 24.45
C GLY A 308 5.52 4.45 25.01
N ASN A 309 6.73 4.19 24.49
CA ASN A 309 7.89 5.02 24.83
C ASN A 309 8.05 6.22 23.88
N SER A 310 7.19 6.37 22.87
CA SER A 310 7.36 7.33 21.77
C SER A 310 6.29 8.42 21.72
N LEU A 311 5.21 8.30 22.50
CA LEU A 311 3.97 9.04 22.27
C LEU A 311 3.25 9.34 23.60
N GLU A 312 3.51 10.49 24.23
CA GLU A 312 2.65 11.05 25.29
C GLU A 312 1.60 11.96 24.63
N PHE A 313 0.32 11.56 24.63
CA PHE A 313 -0.78 12.35 24.06
C PHE A 313 -1.90 12.56 25.09
N ALA A 314 -2.46 13.78 25.14
CA ALA A 314 -3.49 14.16 26.11
C ALA A 314 -4.96 14.11 25.58
N PRO A 315 -5.21 13.90 24.27
CA PRO A 315 -6.53 13.46 23.77
C PRO A 315 -6.45 12.24 22.83
N PRO A 316 -7.57 11.52 22.60
CA PRO A 316 -7.59 10.25 21.84
C PRO A 316 -7.34 10.40 20.34
N PHE A 317 -7.31 11.64 19.83
CA PHE A 317 -7.04 11.97 18.43
C PHE A 317 -5.87 12.94 18.33
N PHE A 318 -5.02 12.72 17.34
CA PHE A 318 -3.93 13.63 17.02
C PHE A 318 -3.83 13.91 15.52
N LEU A 319 -3.44 15.14 15.19
CA LEU A 319 -3.05 15.54 13.84
C LEU A 319 -1.57 15.23 13.66
N SER A 320 -1.24 14.34 12.73
CA SER A 320 0.14 14.04 12.37
C SER A 320 0.52 14.73 11.08
N ILE A 321 1.61 15.51 11.09
CA ILE A 321 2.06 16.26 9.92
C ILE A 321 2.72 15.32 8.89
N PHE A 322 2.33 15.45 7.62
CA PHE A 322 2.98 14.78 6.50
C PHE A 322 4.10 15.65 5.92
N SER A 323 5.28 15.06 5.67
CA SER A 323 6.40 15.70 4.94
C SER A 323 6.61 15.11 3.55
#